data_AF-A0A317IR02-F1
#
_entry.id   AF-A0A317IR02-F1
#
_cell.length_a   1.000
_cell.length_b   1.000
_cell.length_c   1.000
_cell.angle_alpha   90.00
_cell.angle_beta   90.00
_cell.angle_gamma   90.00
#
_symmetry.space_group_name_H-M   'P 1'
#
loop_
_entity.id
_entity.type
_entity.pdbx_description
1 polymer ?
#
loop_
_entity_poly.entity_id
_entity_poly.type
_entity_poly.pdbx_seq_one_letter_code
_entity_poly.pdbx_strand_id
1 'polypeptide(L)'
;YNKNQKLEWIGRSGGGFKEKEMPQILKTLKAIETENSPFVNKVLDTKGATIHYVKPKLVGNFEFATWTKSGRIRKPAIFLGFRNDKRAQQVIREIPKSVDIIEEDVNREGGHHATKPAKKLKTQKKSNWSILEKIRHRSESQFEMDGCTVPLTDVEKELWKGVTKADVISYYHRIAPILLPHLHDRPLSLHVKYKGPFAEGVYIKDMEGRQPTCATVFTDKRRHPKEGKNSNIDYLVCNNEATLLYTINLGCIDVNPWMSRIETPDYPDFINIDLDPSDQNFEKVMEVALAAREVLEKLHLKSFIKTSGKTGLHLYLPVTNIAHPQARAFSEQLGKMILELVPAIATTETSINSRGKKVYIDPSQNDYADTLASAYSLRPNSLPTVSTPLEWKELKKNLNPHSFTMEMVMKRIEIKGDLFQKTLSPLVARHNTAKLQKL
;
A
#
# COMPACT_ATOMS: atom_id res chain seq x y z
N TYR A 1 22.24 26.94 -7.18
CA TYR A 1 23.48 27.62 -6.73
C TYR A 1 24.04 26.90 -5.52
N ASN A 2 25.37 26.89 -5.36
CA ASN A 2 26.02 26.40 -4.15
C ASN A 2 26.13 27.51 -3.09
N LYS A 3 26.68 27.18 -1.91
CA LYS A 3 26.85 28.14 -0.79
C LYS A 3 27.70 29.37 -1.13
N ASN A 4 28.54 29.30 -2.16
CA ASN A 4 29.38 30.40 -2.64
C ASN A 4 28.75 31.16 -3.82
N GLN A 5 27.43 31.03 -4.03
CA GLN A 5 26.69 31.67 -5.12
C GLN A 5 27.21 31.34 -6.53
N LYS A 6 27.83 30.16 -6.69
CA LYS A 6 28.24 29.62 -7.99
C LYS A 6 27.20 28.63 -8.51
N LEU A 7 26.93 28.65 -9.82
CA LEU A 7 25.98 27.74 -10.44
C LEU A 7 26.68 26.42 -10.78
N GLU A 8 26.15 25.31 -10.25
CA GLU A 8 26.69 23.97 -10.51
C GLU A 8 25.70 23.15 -11.31
N TRP A 9 26.23 22.44 -12.32
CA TRP A 9 25.50 21.42 -13.03
C TRP A 9 25.38 20.17 -12.15
N ILE A 10 24.14 19.77 -11.89
CA ILE A 10 23.82 18.67 -10.97
C ILE A 10 23.23 17.46 -11.69
N GLY A 11 22.83 17.56 -12.96
CA GLY A 11 22.25 16.46 -13.73
C GLY A 11 21.42 16.95 -14.91
N ARG A 12 20.77 16.02 -15.61
CA ARG A 12 19.86 16.33 -16.73
C ARG A 12 18.46 15.79 -16.47
N SER A 13 17.45 16.55 -16.91
CA SER A 13 16.06 16.13 -17.02
C SER A 13 15.74 15.86 -18.50
N GLY A 14 15.02 14.79 -18.78
CA GLY A 14 14.60 14.39 -20.13
C GLY A 14 13.12 14.05 -20.24
N GLY A 15 12.34 14.27 -19.19
CA GLY A 15 10.93 13.92 -19.11
C GLY A 15 10.13 15.00 -18.36
N GLY A 16 8.81 14.98 -18.51
CA GLY A 16 7.90 15.98 -17.92
C GLY A 16 7.60 17.19 -18.81
N PHE A 17 8.28 17.34 -19.95
CA PHE A 17 7.94 18.34 -20.96
C PHE A 17 6.73 17.87 -21.78
N LYS A 18 5.63 18.62 -21.72
CA LYS A 18 4.46 18.35 -22.56
C LYS A 18 4.71 18.88 -23.97
N GLU A 19 4.40 18.08 -24.98
CA GLU A 19 4.66 18.40 -26.40
C GLU A 19 4.10 19.77 -26.82
N LYS A 20 2.88 20.10 -26.36
CA LYS A 20 2.22 21.39 -26.61
C LYS A 20 2.93 22.61 -26.01
N GLU A 21 3.76 22.44 -24.99
CA GLU A 21 4.46 23.53 -24.28
C GLU A 21 5.87 23.74 -24.84
N MET A 22 6.45 22.74 -25.53
CA MET A 22 7.82 22.78 -26.02
C MET A 22 8.16 23.98 -26.94
N PRO A 23 7.30 24.42 -27.88
CA PRO A 23 7.62 25.57 -28.73
C PRO A 23 7.85 26.86 -27.93
N GLN A 24 7.04 27.09 -26.89
CA GLN A 24 7.14 28.28 -26.05
C GLN A 24 8.35 28.21 -25.11
N ILE A 25 8.63 27.02 -24.57
CA ILE A 25 9.83 26.78 -23.75
C ILE A 25 11.09 27.06 -24.59
N LEU A 26 11.16 26.53 -25.82
CA LEU A 26 12.28 26.75 -26.72
C LEU A 26 12.47 28.22 -27.09
N LYS A 27 11.39 28.94 -27.41
CA LYS A 27 11.43 30.39 -27.69
C LYS A 27 12.02 31.17 -26.51
N THR A 28 11.59 30.82 -25.29
CA THR A 28 12.05 31.48 -24.06
C THR A 28 13.54 31.20 -23.80
N LEU A 29 14.00 29.96 -23.99
CA LEU A 29 15.40 29.59 -23.80
C LEU A 29 16.32 30.24 -24.85
N LYS A 30 15.92 30.31 -26.12
CA LYS A 30 16.69 30.98 -27.18
C LYS A 30 16.94 32.47 -26.89
N ALA A 31 15.95 33.17 -26.32
CA ALA A 31 16.08 34.60 -25.98
C ALA A 31 17.14 34.89 -24.90
N ILE A 32 17.58 33.88 -24.17
CA ILE A 32 18.58 33.99 -23.10
C ILE A 32 19.82 33.12 -23.36
N GLU A 33 20.02 32.69 -24.60
CA GLU A 33 21.18 31.90 -25.01
C GLU A 33 22.50 32.65 -24.79
N THR A 34 23.56 31.89 -24.55
CA THR A 34 24.92 32.40 -24.32
C THR A 34 25.95 31.40 -24.84
N GLU A 35 27.08 31.89 -25.32
CA GLU A 35 28.15 31.05 -25.89
C GLU A 35 28.89 30.26 -24.79
N ASN A 36 29.11 30.89 -23.64
CA ASN A 36 29.88 30.30 -22.54
C ASN A 36 29.00 29.55 -21.53
N SER A 37 29.52 28.43 -21.01
CA SER A 37 28.87 27.66 -19.93
C SER A 37 28.71 28.52 -18.67
N PRO A 38 27.50 28.65 -18.10
CA PRO A 38 27.29 29.34 -16.83
C PRO A 38 27.66 28.47 -15.61
N PHE A 39 27.92 27.17 -15.82
CA PHE A 39 28.25 26.24 -14.75
C PHE A 39 29.74 26.27 -14.42
N VAL A 40 30.08 26.26 -13.13
CA VAL A 40 31.47 26.26 -12.66
C VAL A 40 32.11 24.88 -12.66
N ASN A 41 31.31 23.82 -12.76
CA ASN A 41 31.77 22.44 -12.86
C ASN A 41 31.48 21.87 -14.25
N LYS A 42 32.23 20.82 -14.63
CA LYS A 42 32.08 20.17 -15.94
C LYS A 42 30.69 19.56 -16.10
N VAL A 43 30.01 19.90 -17.20
CA VAL A 43 28.79 19.21 -17.65
C VAL A 43 29.18 17.85 -18.20
N LEU A 44 28.67 16.77 -17.61
CA LEU A 44 29.01 15.40 -18.00
C LEU A 44 27.83 14.77 -18.76
N ASP A 45 28.15 13.92 -19.74
CA ASP A 45 27.20 13.07 -20.49
C ASP A 45 26.19 13.83 -21.39
N THR A 46 26.63 14.12 -22.62
CA THR A 46 25.80 14.72 -23.67
C THR A 46 25.41 13.73 -24.77
N LYS A 47 25.88 12.47 -24.74
CA LYS A 47 25.66 11.47 -25.81
C LYS A 47 25.77 12.04 -27.24
N GLY A 48 26.71 12.96 -27.48
CA GLY A 48 26.91 13.60 -28.78
C GLY A 48 25.89 14.69 -29.16
N ALA A 49 24.97 15.07 -28.26
CA ALA A 49 24.03 16.16 -28.50
C ALA A 49 24.72 17.53 -28.48
N THR A 50 24.31 18.42 -29.38
CA THR A 50 24.69 19.83 -29.38
C THR A 50 24.20 20.50 -28.09
N ILE A 51 25.12 21.17 -27.39
CA ILE A 51 24.84 21.82 -26.12
C ILE A 51 24.57 23.30 -26.37
N HIS A 52 23.40 23.77 -25.93
CA HIS A 52 23.07 25.19 -25.90
C HIS A 52 23.08 25.67 -24.45
N TYR A 53 23.87 26.69 -24.14
CA TYR A 53 23.91 27.29 -22.82
C TYR A 53 22.97 28.49 -22.75
N VAL A 54 22.35 28.69 -21.59
CA VAL A 54 21.47 29.84 -21.34
C VAL A 54 21.89 30.58 -20.08
N LYS A 55 21.67 31.89 -20.04
CA LYS A 55 21.86 32.70 -18.83
C LYS A 55 20.94 32.17 -17.72
N PRO A 56 21.40 32.01 -16.48
CA PRO A 56 20.61 31.41 -15.39
C PRO A 56 19.57 32.40 -14.83
N LYS A 57 18.56 32.72 -15.64
CA LYS A 57 17.46 33.65 -15.31
C LYS A 57 16.16 32.95 -14.92
N LEU A 58 15.95 31.73 -15.39
CA LEU A 58 14.72 30.96 -15.17
C LEU A 58 14.89 29.95 -14.03
N VAL A 59 13.81 29.68 -13.29
CA VAL A 59 13.77 28.65 -12.26
C VAL A 59 12.75 27.59 -12.69
N GLY A 60 13.20 26.34 -12.85
CA GLY A 60 12.31 25.20 -13.07
C GLY A 60 12.09 24.41 -11.78
N ASN A 61 10.88 23.90 -11.60
CA ASN A 61 10.57 22.90 -10.60
C ASN A 61 10.81 21.51 -11.20
N PHE A 62 11.59 20.69 -10.50
CA PHE A 62 11.92 19.35 -10.95
C PHE A 62 11.75 18.38 -9.80
N GLU A 63 11.05 17.28 -10.07
CA GLU A 63 11.05 16.11 -9.20
C GLU A 63 12.18 15.19 -9.63
N PHE A 64 13.00 14.73 -8.70
CA PHE A 64 14.09 13.82 -8.99
C PHE A 64 14.27 12.81 -7.86
N ALA A 65 14.79 11.63 -8.20
CA ALA A 65 14.79 10.50 -7.28
C ALA A 65 15.55 10.76 -5.97
N THR A 66 16.80 11.23 -6.07
CA THR A 66 17.62 11.56 -4.88
C THR A 66 18.89 12.32 -5.27
N TRP A 67 19.59 12.87 -4.27
CA TRP A 67 20.94 13.40 -4.41
C TRP A 67 22.00 12.31 -4.24
N THR A 68 23.02 12.30 -5.10
CA THR A 68 24.24 11.51 -4.90
C THR A 68 25.12 12.16 -3.83
N LYS A 69 25.99 11.36 -3.22
CA LYS A 69 27.05 11.86 -2.32
C LYS A 69 27.93 12.93 -2.97
N SER A 70 28.14 12.83 -4.30
CA SER A 70 28.88 13.83 -5.09
C SER A 70 28.11 15.11 -5.45
N GLY A 71 26.88 15.25 -4.95
CA GLY A 71 26.07 16.46 -5.17
C GLY A 71 25.36 16.54 -6.51
N ARG A 72 25.09 15.40 -7.16
CA ARG A 72 24.31 15.31 -8.40
C ARG A 72 22.92 14.75 -8.14
N ILE A 73 21.96 15.01 -9.01
CA ILE A 73 20.63 14.41 -8.97
C ILE A 73 20.64 13.08 -9.73
N ARG A 74 19.95 12.07 -9.19
CA ARG A 74 19.72 10.79 -9.89
C ARG A 74 18.43 10.87 -10.71
N LYS A 75 18.46 10.23 -11.89
CA LYS A 75 17.31 10.09 -12.80
C LYS A 75 16.29 9.09 -12.22
N PRO A 76 14.99 9.20 -12.58
CA PRO A 76 14.41 10.22 -13.44
C PRO A 76 14.43 11.60 -12.77
N ALA A 77 14.67 12.64 -13.56
CA ALA A 77 14.42 14.01 -13.18
C ALA A 77 13.32 14.50 -14.13
N ILE A 78 12.17 14.87 -13.58
CA ILE A 78 10.94 15.19 -14.30
C ILE A 78 10.68 16.69 -14.14
N PHE A 79 10.54 17.39 -15.25
CA PHE A 79 10.16 18.80 -15.24
C PHE A 79 8.68 18.93 -14.86
N LEU A 80 8.39 19.68 -13.79
CA LEU A 80 7.03 19.92 -13.32
C LEU A 80 6.48 21.29 -13.78
N GLY A 81 7.35 22.20 -14.22
CA GLY A 81 6.98 23.53 -14.70
C GLY A 81 7.95 24.63 -14.25
N PHE A 82 7.79 25.84 -14.78
CA PHE A 82 8.56 27.00 -14.35
C PHE A 82 7.99 27.64 -13.07
N ARG A 83 8.88 28.22 -12.27
CA ARG A 83 8.59 29.00 -11.08
C ARG A 83 8.89 30.46 -11.35
N ASN A 84 7.86 31.29 -11.27
CA ASN A 84 7.98 32.75 -11.38
C ASN A 84 8.11 33.43 -10.01
N ASP A 85 7.89 32.67 -8.93
CA ASP A 85 7.89 33.14 -7.55
C ASP A 85 9.30 33.25 -6.93
N LYS A 86 10.33 32.69 -7.59
CA LYS A 86 11.72 32.71 -7.11
C LYS A 86 12.69 33.23 -8.16
N ARG A 87 13.65 34.03 -7.73
CA ARG A 87 14.82 34.41 -8.55
C ARG A 87 15.84 33.27 -8.54
N ALA A 88 16.58 33.11 -9.64
CA ALA A 88 17.52 32.00 -9.79
C ALA A 88 18.55 31.91 -8.65
N GLN A 89 19.08 33.05 -8.18
CA GLN A 89 20.08 33.13 -7.09
C GLN A 89 19.53 32.69 -5.73
N GLN A 90 18.20 32.68 -5.54
CA GLN A 90 17.55 32.22 -4.31
C GLN A 90 17.45 30.70 -4.23
N VAL A 91 17.74 29.98 -5.32
CA VAL A 91 17.71 28.52 -5.36
C VAL A 91 19.08 27.98 -4.97
N ILE A 92 19.27 27.78 -3.66
CA ILE A 92 20.45 27.17 -3.07
C ILE A 92 20.19 25.72 -2.69
N ARG A 93 21.23 24.88 -2.72
CA ARG A 93 21.14 23.48 -2.29
C ARG A 93 21.02 23.39 -0.77
N GLU A 94 19.98 22.73 -0.29
CA GLU A 94 19.78 22.42 1.13
C GLU A 94 20.62 21.20 1.53
N ILE A 95 21.39 21.31 2.62
CA ILE A 95 22.21 20.23 3.18
C ILE A 95 21.64 19.91 4.58
N PRO A 96 21.26 18.66 4.88
CA PRO A 96 20.79 18.27 6.21
C PRO A 96 21.89 18.47 7.26
N LYS A 97 21.57 19.05 8.43
CA LYS A 97 22.49 19.10 9.58
C LYS A 97 22.48 17.73 10.28
N SER A 98 23.66 17.14 10.48
CA SER A 98 23.86 15.92 11.28
C SER A 98 23.82 16.24 12.78
N VAL A 99 23.32 15.29 13.58
CA VAL A 99 23.35 15.30 15.05
C VAL A 99 24.49 14.41 15.51
N ASP A 100 25.30 14.88 16.46
CA ASP A 100 26.51 14.21 16.93
C ASP A 100 26.20 12.95 17.73
N ILE A 101 26.81 11.82 17.36
CA ILE A 101 26.86 10.57 18.13
C ILE A 101 28.31 10.35 18.56
N ILE A 102 28.48 10.06 19.84
CA ILE A 102 29.73 9.84 20.56
C ILE A 102 30.49 8.64 19.95
N GLU A 103 31.76 8.86 19.61
CA GLU A 103 32.68 7.87 19.05
C GLU A 103 33.22 6.93 20.14
N GLU A 104 33.21 5.62 19.87
CA GLU A 104 34.23 4.70 20.40
C GLU A 104 34.84 3.90 19.25
N ASP A 105 36.16 3.80 19.34
CA ASP A 105 37.12 3.34 18.34
C ASP A 105 36.88 1.91 17.83
N VAL A 106 36.79 1.76 16.51
CA VAL A 106 37.25 0.55 15.82
C VAL A 106 38.10 0.96 14.62
N ASN A 107 39.38 1.07 14.91
CA ASN A 107 40.47 1.16 13.96
C ASN A 107 40.52 -0.15 13.12
N ARG A 108 40.04 -0.14 11.87
CA ARG A 108 40.44 -1.12 10.84
C ARG A 108 40.48 -0.49 9.44
N GLU A 109 41.64 -0.68 8.83
CA GLU A 109 42.08 -0.21 7.52
C GLU A 109 41.12 -0.59 6.38
N GLY A 110 40.99 0.36 5.44
CA GLY A 110 40.16 0.25 4.26
C GLY A 110 40.65 -0.81 3.28
N GLY A 111 39.86 -1.87 3.12
CA GLY A 111 39.82 -2.70 1.94
C GLY A 111 38.45 -2.60 1.28
N HIS A 112 38.37 -2.09 0.05
CA HIS A 112 37.21 -2.31 -0.80
C HIS A 112 37.10 -3.81 -1.10
N HIS A 113 36.34 -4.52 -0.26
CA HIS A 113 35.88 -5.86 -0.58
C HIS A 113 34.51 -5.76 -1.24
N ALA A 114 34.47 -6.12 -2.53
CA ALA A 114 33.25 -6.52 -3.19
C ALA A 114 32.54 -7.56 -2.29
N THR A 115 31.36 -7.20 -1.78
CA THR A 115 30.55 -8.09 -0.97
C THR A 115 30.24 -9.35 -1.79
N LYS A 116 30.68 -10.50 -1.28
CA LYS A 116 30.33 -11.81 -1.83
C LYS A 116 28.81 -11.90 -2.04
N PRO A 117 28.32 -12.52 -3.12
CA PRO A 117 26.88 -12.71 -3.31
C PRO A 117 26.32 -13.50 -2.12
N ALA A 118 25.22 -13.01 -1.55
CA ALA A 118 24.51 -13.71 -0.48
C ALA A 118 24.21 -15.16 -0.93
N LYS A 119 24.41 -16.13 -0.04
CA LYS A 119 24.06 -17.53 -0.31
C LYS A 119 22.60 -17.58 -0.75
N LYS A 120 22.34 -18.11 -1.95
CA LYS A 120 20.99 -18.30 -2.49
C LYS A 120 20.19 -19.15 -1.50
N LEU A 121 19.11 -18.58 -0.96
CA LEU A 121 18.21 -19.29 -0.05
C LEU A 121 17.69 -20.55 -0.75
N LYS A 122 17.68 -21.69 -0.05
CA LYS A 122 17.16 -22.94 -0.61
C LYS A 122 15.64 -22.86 -0.70
N THR A 123 15.11 -22.87 -1.92
CA THR A 123 13.67 -22.94 -2.20
C THR A 123 13.15 -24.35 -1.93
N GLN A 124 12.07 -24.48 -1.15
CA GLN A 124 11.50 -25.80 -0.84
C GLN A 124 10.87 -26.46 -2.08
N LYS A 125 10.83 -27.81 -2.10
CA LYS A 125 10.40 -28.63 -3.26
C LYS A 125 9.01 -28.26 -3.81
N LYS A 126 8.08 -27.83 -2.94
CA LYS A 126 6.75 -27.35 -3.34
C LYS A 126 6.52 -25.87 -2.97
N SER A 127 7.58 -25.07 -2.83
CA SER A 127 7.45 -23.65 -2.48
C SER A 127 6.76 -22.86 -3.59
N ASN A 128 5.90 -21.93 -3.19
CA ASN A 128 5.28 -20.98 -4.11
C ASN A 128 6.28 -19.90 -4.57
N TRP A 129 7.36 -19.68 -3.82
CA TRP A 129 8.45 -18.77 -4.22
C TRP A 129 9.12 -19.17 -5.53
N SER A 130 9.14 -20.47 -5.85
CA SER A 130 9.68 -20.97 -7.11
C SER A 130 8.99 -20.38 -8.35
N ILE A 131 7.74 -19.91 -8.22
CA ILE A 131 7.01 -19.21 -9.29
C ILE A 131 7.60 -17.81 -9.48
N LEU A 132 7.81 -17.09 -8.38
CA LEU A 132 8.31 -15.71 -8.41
C LEU A 132 9.79 -15.64 -8.80
N GLU A 133 10.61 -16.59 -8.36
CA GLU A 133 12.05 -16.67 -8.69
C GLU A 133 12.33 -16.94 -10.18
N LYS A 134 11.35 -17.45 -10.93
CA LYS A 134 11.45 -17.66 -12.38
C LYS A 134 11.13 -16.40 -13.18
N ILE A 135 10.56 -15.37 -12.54
CA ILE A 135 10.22 -14.12 -13.20
C ILE A 135 11.51 -13.38 -13.51
N ARG A 136 11.68 -13.01 -14.77
CA ARG A 136 12.77 -12.14 -15.21
C ARG A 136 12.32 -10.70 -15.10
N HIS A 137 13.03 -9.92 -14.31
CA HIS A 137 12.82 -8.48 -14.20
C HIS A 137 13.60 -7.76 -15.30
N ARG A 138 12.96 -6.76 -15.92
CA ARG A 138 13.57 -5.89 -16.94
C ARG A 138 14.33 -4.75 -16.30
N SER A 139 13.92 -4.33 -15.11
CA SER A 139 14.61 -3.34 -14.30
C SER A 139 14.56 -3.73 -12.83
N GLU A 140 15.64 -3.42 -12.11
CA GLU A 140 15.76 -3.61 -10.68
C GLU A 140 16.58 -2.45 -10.10
N SER A 141 16.18 -2.01 -8.92
CA SER A 141 16.84 -0.97 -8.15
C SER A 141 16.64 -1.26 -6.67
N GLN A 142 17.59 -0.85 -5.85
CA GLN A 142 17.52 -1.01 -4.40
C GLN A 142 17.46 0.38 -3.76
N PHE A 143 16.56 0.53 -2.78
CA PHE A 143 16.36 1.77 -2.05
C PHE A 143 16.56 1.52 -0.57
N GLU A 144 17.28 2.41 0.09
CA GLU A 144 17.44 2.38 1.54
C GLU A 144 16.33 3.21 2.19
N MET A 145 15.56 2.59 3.08
CA MET A 145 14.48 3.22 3.83
C MET A 145 14.33 2.52 5.17
N ASP A 146 14.22 3.28 6.27
CA ASP A 146 14.07 2.76 7.64
C ASP A 146 15.14 1.72 8.04
N GLY A 147 16.36 1.87 7.53
CA GLY A 147 17.45 0.90 7.76
C GLY A 147 17.28 -0.42 7.01
N CYS A 148 16.38 -0.46 6.01
CA CYS A 148 16.12 -1.60 5.15
C CYS A 148 16.50 -1.29 3.71
N THR A 149 17.04 -2.30 3.02
CA THR A 149 17.10 -2.29 1.56
C THR A 149 15.80 -2.85 0.98
N VAL A 150 15.01 -2.00 0.31
CA VAL A 150 13.79 -2.39 -0.42
C VAL A 150 14.11 -2.51 -1.91
N PRO A 151 13.96 -3.70 -2.52
CA PRO A 151 14.06 -3.83 -3.97
C PRO A 151 12.81 -3.25 -4.63
N LEU A 152 13.00 -2.49 -5.71
CA LEU A 152 11.96 -2.10 -6.65
C LEU A 152 12.28 -2.64 -8.04
N THR A 153 11.36 -3.41 -8.60
CA THR A 153 11.51 -4.07 -9.90
C THR A 153 10.38 -3.70 -10.84
N ASP A 154 10.67 -3.60 -12.14
CA ASP A 154 9.66 -3.39 -13.19
C ASP A 154 8.67 -2.25 -12.89
N VAL A 155 9.12 -1.15 -12.27
CA VAL A 155 8.23 -0.08 -11.77
C VAL A 155 7.42 0.59 -12.90
N GLU A 156 7.95 0.58 -14.11
CA GLU A 156 7.30 1.09 -15.33
C GLU A 156 6.21 0.16 -15.87
N LYS A 157 6.06 -1.05 -15.32
CA LYS A 157 5.05 -2.01 -15.76
C LYS A 157 3.66 -1.42 -15.58
N GLU A 158 2.95 -1.25 -16.68
CA GLU A 158 1.55 -0.87 -16.67
C GLU A 158 0.71 -2.03 -16.09
N LEU A 159 -0.05 -1.75 -15.03
CA LEU A 159 -0.94 -2.71 -14.36
C LEU A 159 -2.39 -2.51 -14.82
N TRP A 160 -2.81 -1.26 -14.99
CA TRP A 160 -4.04 -0.87 -15.67
C TRP A 160 -3.74 0.21 -16.68
N LYS A 161 -4.66 0.46 -17.61
CA LYS A 161 -4.53 1.55 -18.59
C LYS A 161 -4.24 2.88 -17.87
N GLY A 162 -3.06 3.46 -18.11
CA GLY A 162 -2.59 4.70 -17.51
C GLY A 162 -2.17 4.61 -16.04
N VAL A 163 -2.02 3.39 -15.49
CA VAL A 163 -1.59 3.16 -14.09
C VAL A 163 -0.49 2.11 -14.06
N THR A 164 0.70 2.55 -13.66
CA THR A 164 1.90 1.74 -13.54
C THR A 164 2.07 1.15 -12.13
N LYS A 165 2.99 0.20 -12.00
CA LYS A 165 3.43 -0.30 -10.70
C LYS A 165 4.03 0.83 -9.84
N ALA A 166 4.72 1.80 -10.44
CA ALA A 166 5.22 2.98 -9.73
C ALA A 166 4.10 3.82 -9.10
N ASP A 167 2.97 3.99 -9.81
CA ASP A 167 1.80 4.71 -9.28
C ASP A 167 1.20 3.99 -8.06
N VAL A 168 1.12 2.67 -8.11
CA VAL A 168 0.65 1.84 -6.99
C VAL A 168 1.61 1.93 -5.80
N ILE A 169 2.92 1.84 -6.03
CA ILE A 169 3.94 2.01 -4.99
C ILE A 169 3.84 3.42 -4.37
N SER A 170 3.68 4.45 -5.19
CA SER A 170 3.52 5.84 -4.75
C SER A 170 2.26 6.05 -3.91
N TYR A 171 1.14 5.44 -4.29
CA TYR A 171 -0.07 5.43 -3.45
C TYR A 171 0.19 4.80 -2.09
N TYR A 172 0.82 3.63 -2.05
CA TYR A 172 1.09 2.93 -0.79
C TYR A 172 2.12 3.65 0.09
N HIS A 173 3.09 4.35 -0.51
CA HIS A 173 3.99 5.27 0.19
C HIS A 173 3.20 6.41 0.85
N ARG A 174 2.34 7.11 0.09
CA ARG A 174 1.54 8.25 0.57
C ARG A 174 0.53 7.86 1.67
N ILE A 175 -0.09 6.70 1.55
CA ILE A 175 -1.12 6.23 2.49
C ILE A 175 -0.52 5.58 3.75
N ALA A 176 0.77 5.22 3.75
CA ALA A 176 1.41 4.46 4.81
C ALA A 176 1.15 5.01 6.23
N PRO A 177 1.24 6.33 6.51
CA PRO A 177 0.98 6.86 7.85
C PRO A 177 -0.43 6.58 8.39
N ILE A 178 -1.40 6.41 7.50
CA ILE A 178 -2.80 6.10 7.84
C ILE A 178 -3.05 4.59 7.82
N LEU A 179 -2.46 3.87 6.85
CA LEU A 179 -2.66 2.44 6.67
C LEU A 179 -1.92 1.58 7.72
N LEU A 180 -0.68 1.91 8.04
CA LEU A 180 0.17 1.08 8.92
C LEU A 180 -0.44 0.83 10.32
N PRO A 181 -1.11 1.79 10.98
CA PRO A 181 -1.83 1.51 12.23
C PRO A 181 -2.87 0.39 12.13
N HIS A 182 -3.49 0.20 10.96
CA HIS A 182 -4.45 -0.89 10.71
C HIS A 182 -3.78 -2.23 10.41
N LEU A 183 -2.48 -2.23 10.07
CA LEU A 183 -1.68 -3.43 9.78
C LEU A 183 -0.81 -3.86 10.96
N HIS A 184 -0.59 -2.97 11.93
CA HIS A 184 0.35 -3.14 13.03
C HIS A 184 0.18 -4.48 13.75
N ASP A 185 1.27 -5.26 13.80
CA ASP A 185 1.39 -6.56 14.41
C ASP A 185 0.45 -7.64 13.86
N ARG A 186 -0.09 -7.44 12.65
CA ARG A 186 -0.94 -8.43 11.99
C ARG A 186 -0.14 -9.20 10.94
N PRO A 187 -0.07 -10.53 11.03
CA PRO A 187 0.44 -11.35 9.95
C PRO A 187 -0.34 -11.11 8.65
N LEU A 188 0.34 -11.18 7.51
CA LEU A 188 -0.25 -10.98 6.19
C LEU A 188 -0.42 -12.30 5.43
N SER A 189 -1.50 -12.40 4.64
CA SER A 189 -1.59 -13.33 3.51
C SER A 189 -1.29 -12.57 2.20
N LEU A 190 -0.14 -12.83 1.59
CA LEU A 190 0.30 -12.10 0.40
C LEU A 190 -0.30 -12.73 -0.85
N HIS A 191 -1.13 -11.99 -1.58
CA HIS A 191 -1.65 -12.41 -2.87
C HIS A 191 -0.90 -11.69 -3.99
N VAL A 192 0.05 -12.39 -4.61
CA VAL A 192 0.96 -11.80 -5.59
C VAL A 192 0.36 -11.90 -7.00
N LYS A 193 0.12 -10.74 -7.62
CA LYS A 193 -0.45 -10.57 -8.98
C LYS A 193 0.63 -10.40 -10.05
N TYR A 194 1.48 -11.41 -10.18
CA TYR A 194 2.67 -11.36 -11.03
C TYR A 194 2.37 -11.26 -12.55
N LYS A 195 1.25 -11.82 -13.02
CA LYS A 195 0.80 -11.73 -14.43
C LYS A 195 -0.03 -10.47 -14.74
N GLY A 196 -0.42 -9.71 -13.73
CA GLY A 196 -1.30 -8.54 -13.85
C GLY A 196 -2.46 -8.59 -12.84
N PRO A 197 -3.17 -7.48 -12.64
CA PRO A 197 -4.19 -7.36 -11.58
C PRO A 197 -5.34 -8.36 -11.70
N PHE A 198 -5.72 -8.69 -12.93
CA PHE A 198 -6.85 -9.55 -13.27
C PHE A 198 -6.55 -11.03 -13.25
N ALA A 199 -5.28 -11.35 -13.46
CA ALA A 199 -4.88 -12.72 -13.65
C ALA A 199 -4.95 -13.47 -12.32
N GLU A 200 -4.97 -14.79 -12.42
CA GLU A 200 -4.66 -15.65 -11.28
C GLU A 200 -3.32 -15.21 -10.67
N GLY A 201 -3.33 -15.13 -9.34
CA GLY A 201 -2.15 -14.82 -8.56
C GLY A 201 -1.61 -16.06 -7.86
N VAL A 202 -0.58 -15.85 -7.04
CA VAL A 202 -0.07 -16.86 -6.13
C VAL A 202 -0.14 -16.35 -4.70
N TYR A 203 -0.58 -17.20 -3.78
CA TYR A 203 -0.52 -16.88 -2.36
C TYR A 203 0.84 -17.23 -1.78
N ILE A 204 1.47 -16.27 -1.13
CA ILE A 204 2.67 -16.45 -0.31
C ILE A 204 2.25 -16.22 1.15
N LYS A 205 2.33 -17.28 1.95
CA LYS A 205 2.10 -17.20 3.41
C LYS A 205 3.39 -17.47 4.19
N ASP A 206 4.24 -18.33 3.63
CA ASP A 206 5.53 -18.72 4.20
C ASP A 206 6.64 -17.91 3.49
N MET A 207 7.32 -17.04 4.22
CA MET A 207 8.34 -16.15 3.66
C MET A 207 9.66 -16.85 3.34
N GLU A 208 9.93 -17.99 3.99
CA GLU A 208 11.14 -18.80 3.74
C GLU A 208 12.44 -17.96 3.74
N GLY A 209 12.53 -16.96 4.62
CA GLY A 209 13.70 -16.07 4.76
C GLY A 209 13.84 -14.97 3.69
N ARG A 210 12.82 -14.74 2.84
CA ARG A 210 12.86 -13.72 1.76
C ARG A 210 12.33 -12.36 2.16
N GLN A 211 11.82 -12.21 3.37
CA GLN A 211 11.43 -10.91 3.91
C GLN A 211 12.63 -9.94 4.00
N PRO A 212 12.42 -8.62 3.95
CA PRO A 212 13.44 -7.65 4.32
C PRO A 212 13.94 -7.87 5.75
N THR A 213 15.20 -7.55 6.04
CA THR A 213 15.81 -7.75 7.36
C THR A 213 15.12 -6.98 8.49
N CYS A 214 14.49 -5.86 8.16
CA CYS A 214 13.76 -5.02 9.09
C CYS A 214 12.28 -5.42 9.24
N ALA A 215 11.83 -6.43 8.51
CA ALA A 215 10.46 -6.89 8.61
C ALA A 215 10.32 -7.86 9.79
N THR A 216 9.27 -7.67 10.58
CA THR A 216 8.88 -8.63 11.60
C THR A 216 8.34 -9.89 10.93
N VAL A 217 8.67 -11.05 11.52
CA VAL A 217 8.16 -12.35 11.09
C VAL A 217 7.45 -13.01 12.26
N PHE A 218 6.28 -13.57 11.97
CA PHE A 218 5.53 -14.39 12.90
C PHE A 218 5.57 -15.85 12.44
N THR A 219 6.23 -16.69 13.23
CA THR A 219 6.31 -18.13 12.96
C THR A 219 5.19 -18.86 13.69
N ASP A 220 4.34 -19.56 12.95
CA ASP A 220 3.22 -20.33 13.51
C ASP A 220 3.12 -21.72 12.88
N LYS A 221 2.48 -22.65 13.60
CA LYS A 221 2.29 -24.03 13.14
C LYS A 221 1.33 -24.08 11.96
N ARG A 222 1.70 -24.82 10.92
CA ARG A 222 0.83 -25.14 9.79
C ARG A 222 -0.32 -26.03 10.27
N ARG A 223 -1.52 -25.45 10.38
CA ARG A 223 -2.76 -26.16 10.80
C ARG A 223 -3.16 -27.31 9.89
N HIS A 224 -2.88 -27.20 8.59
CA HIS A 224 -3.12 -28.25 7.61
C HIS A 224 -1.78 -28.73 7.03
N PRO A 225 -1.17 -29.79 7.59
CA PRO A 225 0.06 -30.36 7.08
C PRO A 225 -0.05 -30.64 5.58
N LYS A 226 0.99 -30.28 4.84
CA LYS A 226 1.09 -30.56 3.40
C LYS A 226 2.44 -31.18 3.13
N GLU A 227 2.43 -32.35 2.50
CA GLU A 227 3.65 -33.05 2.12
C GLU A 227 4.55 -32.13 1.26
N GLY A 228 5.80 -31.97 1.67
CA GLY A 228 6.79 -31.12 0.99
C GLY A 228 6.74 -29.63 1.34
N LYS A 229 6.00 -29.26 2.40
CA LYS A 229 5.99 -27.93 3.02
C LYS A 229 6.45 -28.03 4.48
N ASN A 230 7.04 -26.96 5.01
CA ASN A 230 7.41 -26.86 6.42
C ASN A 230 6.21 -27.07 7.37
N SER A 231 6.48 -27.63 8.55
CA SER A 231 5.53 -27.75 9.64
C SER A 231 5.14 -26.41 10.26
N ASN A 232 6.02 -25.41 10.15
CA ASN A 232 5.76 -24.03 10.52
C ASN A 232 5.65 -23.14 9.27
N ILE A 233 5.06 -21.97 9.44
CA ILE A 233 4.89 -20.94 8.42
C ILE A 233 5.44 -19.64 8.99
N ASP A 234 6.36 -19.02 8.26
CA ASP A 234 6.88 -17.70 8.60
C ASP A 234 6.03 -16.63 7.89
N TYR A 235 5.05 -16.07 8.59
CA TYR A 235 4.22 -15.00 8.06
C TYR A 235 4.92 -13.65 8.12
N LEU A 236 4.79 -12.86 7.06
CA LEU A 236 5.26 -11.46 7.05
C LEU A 236 4.33 -10.60 7.92
N VAL A 237 4.91 -9.75 8.75
CA VAL A 237 4.19 -8.76 9.55
C VAL A 237 4.62 -7.36 9.09
N CYS A 238 3.65 -6.55 8.69
CA CYS A 238 3.90 -5.25 8.05
C CYS A 238 3.82 -4.10 9.06
N ASN A 239 4.91 -3.85 9.77
CA ASN A 239 5.00 -2.83 10.82
C ASN A 239 5.64 -1.51 10.39
N ASN A 240 6.19 -1.45 9.19
CA ASN A 240 6.87 -0.26 8.68
C ASN A 240 6.65 -0.10 7.17
N GLU A 241 6.97 1.08 6.69
CA GLU A 241 6.77 1.45 5.30
C GLU A 241 7.63 0.60 4.36
N ALA A 242 8.86 0.26 4.77
CA ALA A 242 9.76 -0.56 3.95
C ALA A 242 9.18 -1.95 3.66
N THR A 243 8.57 -2.56 4.67
CA THR A 243 7.89 -3.86 4.55
C THR A 243 6.62 -3.74 3.69
N LEU A 244 5.89 -2.63 3.81
CA LEU A 244 4.74 -2.35 2.96
C LEU A 244 5.16 -2.25 1.50
N LEU A 245 6.11 -1.38 1.18
CA LEU A 245 6.58 -1.18 -0.20
C LEU A 245 7.23 -2.43 -0.77
N TYR A 246 7.94 -3.22 0.04
CA TYR A 246 8.42 -4.55 -0.36
C TYR A 246 7.26 -5.46 -0.79
N THR A 247 6.19 -5.52 0.00
CA THR A 247 5.00 -6.34 -0.29
C THR A 247 4.35 -5.91 -1.60
N ILE A 248 4.21 -4.60 -1.81
CA ILE A 248 3.65 -4.04 -3.05
C ILE A 248 4.58 -4.30 -4.24
N ASN A 249 5.90 -4.15 -4.05
CA ASN A 249 6.87 -4.47 -5.08
C ASN A 249 6.87 -5.94 -5.47
N LEU A 250 6.63 -6.86 -4.52
CA LEU A 250 6.49 -8.29 -4.82
C LEU A 250 5.35 -8.54 -5.81
N GLY A 251 4.37 -7.63 -5.88
CA GLY A 251 3.22 -7.67 -6.78
C GLY A 251 1.90 -7.87 -6.03
N CYS A 252 1.88 -7.69 -4.72
CA CYS A 252 0.62 -7.59 -3.98
C CYS A 252 -0.05 -6.26 -4.31
N ILE A 253 -1.29 -6.34 -4.79
CA ILE A 253 -2.11 -5.16 -5.05
C ILE A 253 -2.99 -4.86 -3.85
N ASP A 254 -3.55 -5.89 -3.23
CA ASP A 254 -4.21 -5.81 -1.94
C ASP A 254 -3.31 -6.25 -0.79
N VAL A 255 -3.53 -5.66 0.39
CA VAL A 255 -2.89 -6.00 1.66
C VAL A 255 -3.94 -6.66 2.54
N ASN A 256 -3.70 -7.91 2.92
CA ASN A 256 -4.69 -8.76 3.59
C ASN A 256 -4.15 -9.20 4.96
N PRO A 257 -4.32 -8.39 6.01
CA PRO A 257 -3.92 -8.74 7.37
C PRO A 257 -4.88 -9.75 8.02
N TRP A 258 -4.35 -10.46 9.01
CA TRP A 258 -5.15 -11.21 9.98
C TRP A 258 -5.99 -10.29 10.85
N MET A 259 -7.04 -10.83 11.45
CA MET A 259 -7.87 -10.10 12.42
C MET A 259 -7.31 -10.09 13.83
N SER A 260 -6.34 -10.95 14.13
CA SER A 260 -5.59 -10.97 15.38
C SER A 260 -4.17 -10.44 15.19
N ARG A 261 -3.50 -10.15 16.32
CA ARG A 261 -2.10 -9.73 16.37
C ARG A 261 -1.19 -10.88 16.79
N ILE A 262 0.10 -10.76 16.50
CA ILE A 262 1.11 -11.79 16.82
C ILE A 262 1.21 -12.13 18.31
N GLU A 263 0.89 -11.19 19.21
CA GLU A 263 0.93 -11.42 20.67
C GLU A 263 -0.25 -12.27 21.16
N THR A 264 -1.41 -12.14 20.51
CA THR A 264 -2.66 -12.83 20.88
C THR A 264 -3.34 -13.41 19.64
N PRO A 265 -2.70 -14.36 18.93
CA PRO A 265 -3.15 -14.80 17.61
C PRO A 265 -4.51 -15.51 17.64
N ASP A 266 -4.93 -16.06 18.78
CA ASP A 266 -6.23 -16.71 18.97
C ASP A 266 -7.40 -15.74 19.27
N TYR A 267 -7.09 -14.47 19.54
CA TYR A 267 -8.06 -13.45 19.93
C TYR A 267 -8.08 -12.33 18.89
N PRO A 268 -9.05 -12.31 17.95
CA PRO A 268 -9.18 -11.24 16.99
C PRO A 268 -9.54 -9.91 17.66
N ASP A 269 -9.06 -8.82 17.08
CA ASP A 269 -9.43 -7.45 17.45
C ASP A 269 -10.78 -7.03 16.84
N PHE A 270 -11.32 -7.81 15.90
CA PHE A 270 -12.55 -7.50 15.16
C PHE A 270 -13.43 -8.73 14.98
N ILE A 271 -14.74 -8.53 15.14
CA ILE A 271 -15.74 -9.39 14.50
C ILE A 271 -16.14 -8.70 13.19
N ASN A 272 -16.03 -9.43 12.08
CA ASN A 272 -16.36 -8.92 10.75
C ASN A 272 -17.68 -9.49 10.27
N ILE A 273 -18.42 -8.68 9.53
CA ILE A 273 -19.54 -9.14 8.69
C ILE A 273 -19.21 -8.71 7.26
N ASP A 274 -19.01 -9.69 6.37
CA ASP A 274 -18.76 -9.44 4.95
C ASP A 274 -20.08 -9.61 4.16
N LEU A 275 -20.44 -8.58 3.39
CA LEU A 275 -21.65 -8.54 2.59
C LEU A 275 -21.26 -8.68 1.13
N ASP A 276 -21.43 -9.89 0.59
CA ASP A 276 -21.01 -10.25 -0.77
C ASP A 276 -22.22 -10.47 -1.68
N PRO A 277 -22.47 -9.59 -2.67
CA PRO A 277 -23.60 -9.77 -3.57
C PRO A 277 -23.36 -10.92 -4.56
N SER A 278 -24.40 -11.74 -4.78
CA SER A 278 -24.40 -12.76 -5.85
C SER A 278 -24.73 -12.17 -7.24
N ASP A 279 -25.03 -10.87 -7.31
CA ASP A 279 -25.27 -10.12 -8.55
C ASP A 279 -24.54 -8.76 -8.53
N GLN A 280 -24.76 -7.91 -9.53
CA GLN A 280 -24.11 -6.60 -9.63
C GLN A 280 -24.90 -5.47 -8.97
N ASN A 281 -25.94 -5.78 -8.16
CA ASN A 281 -26.78 -4.77 -7.56
C ASN A 281 -26.21 -4.28 -6.22
N PHE A 282 -25.44 -3.18 -6.28
CA PHE A 282 -24.85 -2.57 -5.09
C PHE A 282 -25.90 -1.93 -4.15
N GLU A 283 -27.05 -1.47 -4.66
CA GLU A 283 -28.12 -0.93 -3.82
C GLU A 283 -28.63 -1.97 -2.83
N LYS A 284 -28.74 -3.24 -3.28
CA LYS A 284 -29.09 -4.37 -2.42
C LYS A 284 -28.09 -4.57 -1.27
N VAL A 285 -26.79 -4.42 -1.55
CA VAL A 285 -25.74 -4.53 -0.52
C VAL A 285 -25.88 -3.41 0.50
N MET A 286 -26.21 -2.19 0.05
CA MET A 286 -26.47 -1.06 0.96
C MET A 286 -27.71 -1.28 1.83
N GLU A 287 -28.80 -1.81 1.28
CA GLU A 287 -30.00 -2.15 2.04
C GLU A 287 -29.69 -3.18 3.14
N VAL A 288 -28.96 -4.24 2.81
CA VAL A 288 -28.53 -5.24 3.80
C VAL A 288 -27.58 -4.63 4.84
N ALA A 289 -26.68 -3.73 4.45
CA ALA A 289 -25.80 -3.03 5.38
C ALA A 289 -26.57 -2.09 6.34
N LEU A 290 -27.65 -1.45 5.89
CA LEU A 290 -28.51 -0.64 6.73
C LEU A 290 -29.34 -1.49 7.70
N ALA A 291 -29.82 -2.66 7.27
CA ALA A 291 -30.42 -3.65 8.16
C ALA A 291 -29.42 -4.15 9.22
N ALA A 292 -28.17 -4.41 8.82
CA ALA A 292 -27.08 -4.74 9.74
C ALA A 292 -26.84 -3.63 10.76
N ARG A 293 -26.84 -2.37 10.33
CA ARG A 293 -26.74 -1.23 11.25
C ARG A 293 -27.89 -1.21 12.26
N GLU A 294 -29.12 -1.45 11.83
CA GLU A 294 -30.29 -1.48 12.73
C GLU A 294 -30.15 -2.55 13.82
N VAL A 295 -29.76 -3.77 13.45
CA VAL A 295 -29.49 -4.87 14.40
C VAL A 295 -28.41 -4.45 15.41
N LEU A 296 -27.29 -3.90 14.92
CA LEU A 296 -26.16 -3.51 15.76
C LEU A 296 -26.50 -2.35 16.69
N GLU A 297 -27.29 -1.38 16.24
CA GLU A 297 -27.75 -0.26 17.07
C GLU A 297 -28.71 -0.72 18.17
N LYS A 298 -29.63 -1.66 17.88
CA LYS A 298 -30.50 -2.29 18.89
C LYS A 298 -29.70 -3.03 19.97
N LEU A 299 -28.60 -3.67 19.58
CA LEU A 299 -27.68 -4.35 20.51
C LEU A 299 -26.67 -3.39 21.18
N HIS A 300 -26.74 -2.09 20.84
CA HIS A 300 -25.79 -1.07 21.27
C HIS A 300 -24.32 -1.37 20.94
N LEU A 301 -24.09 -2.10 19.86
CA LEU A 301 -22.76 -2.42 19.33
C LEU A 301 -22.28 -1.29 18.42
N LYS A 302 -21.02 -0.89 18.60
CA LYS A 302 -20.35 0.09 17.74
C LYS A 302 -19.75 -0.62 16.54
N SER A 303 -20.14 -0.19 15.34
CA SER A 303 -19.67 -0.77 14.08
C SER A 303 -19.23 0.29 13.08
N PHE A 304 -18.32 -0.11 12.22
CA PHE A 304 -17.69 0.73 11.21
C PHE A 304 -17.77 0.02 9.87
N ILE A 305 -17.94 0.77 8.79
CA ILE A 305 -18.19 0.19 7.47
C ILE A 305 -17.22 0.75 6.43
N LYS A 306 -16.78 -0.13 5.53
CA LYS A 306 -16.00 0.24 4.36
C LYS A 306 -16.51 -0.46 3.11
N THR A 307 -16.31 0.15 1.95
CA THR A 307 -16.40 -0.59 0.69
C THR A 307 -15.35 -1.70 0.71
N SER A 308 -15.69 -2.86 0.15
CA SER A 308 -14.68 -3.87 -0.16
C SER A 308 -13.66 -3.32 -1.17
N GLY A 309 -14.04 -2.34 -1.99
CA GLY A 309 -13.30 -1.91 -3.18
C GLY A 309 -13.55 -2.85 -4.38
N LYS A 310 -14.46 -3.82 -4.25
CA LYS A 310 -15.03 -4.61 -5.33
C LYS A 310 -16.54 -4.34 -5.38
N THR A 311 -17.37 -5.35 -5.10
CA THR A 311 -18.83 -5.30 -5.18
C THR A 311 -19.51 -5.29 -3.80
N GLY A 312 -18.81 -5.75 -2.74
CA GLY A 312 -19.37 -5.87 -1.40
C GLY A 312 -19.05 -4.73 -0.42
N LEU A 313 -19.56 -4.87 0.80
CA LEU A 313 -19.32 -3.99 1.96
C LEU A 313 -18.81 -4.83 3.14
N HIS A 314 -17.85 -4.31 3.91
CA HIS A 314 -17.37 -5.00 5.12
C HIS A 314 -17.71 -4.15 6.34
N LEU A 315 -18.27 -4.78 7.37
CA LEU A 315 -18.52 -4.18 8.67
C LEU A 315 -17.52 -4.73 9.68
N TYR A 316 -16.99 -3.83 10.50
CA TYR A 316 -16.01 -4.12 11.55
C TYR A 316 -16.62 -3.77 12.90
N LEU A 317 -16.62 -4.74 13.82
CA LEU A 317 -16.95 -4.54 15.22
C LEU A 317 -15.67 -4.76 16.04
N PRO A 318 -15.03 -3.71 16.55
CA PRO A 318 -13.87 -3.87 17.43
C PRO A 318 -14.23 -4.65 18.68
N VAL A 319 -13.40 -5.61 19.07
CA VAL A 319 -13.57 -6.46 20.27
C VAL A 319 -12.21 -6.74 20.90
N THR A 320 -12.24 -7.26 22.13
CA THR A 320 -11.06 -7.73 22.85
C THR A 320 -11.44 -8.96 23.70
N ASN A 321 -10.48 -9.86 23.96
CA ASN A 321 -10.68 -11.07 24.77
C ASN A 321 -11.85 -11.96 24.32
N ILE A 322 -12.14 -11.99 23.02
CA ILE A 322 -13.08 -12.92 22.38
C ILE A 322 -12.25 -13.83 21.49
N ALA A 323 -12.34 -15.14 21.67
CA ALA A 323 -11.59 -16.09 20.85
C ALA A 323 -12.25 -16.26 19.47
N HIS A 324 -11.48 -16.65 18.45
CA HIS A 324 -11.99 -16.86 17.08
C HIS A 324 -13.31 -17.68 16.99
N PRO A 325 -13.48 -18.84 17.67
CA PRO A 325 -14.75 -19.57 17.62
C PRO A 325 -15.94 -18.78 18.16
N GLN A 326 -15.73 -17.95 19.19
CA GLN A 326 -16.77 -17.08 19.74
C GLN A 326 -17.08 -15.93 18.78
N ALA A 327 -16.05 -15.30 18.20
CA ALA A 327 -16.23 -14.26 17.19
C ALA A 327 -17.04 -14.77 15.98
N ARG A 328 -16.75 -15.99 15.52
CA ARG A 328 -17.51 -16.67 14.47
C ARG A 328 -18.96 -16.91 14.87
N ALA A 329 -19.20 -17.46 16.05
CA ALA A 329 -20.56 -17.71 16.55
C ALA A 329 -21.39 -16.42 16.66
N PHE A 330 -20.80 -15.32 17.17
CA PHE A 330 -21.46 -14.02 17.22
C PHE A 330 -21.76 -13.50 15.81
N SER A 331 -20.83 -13.59 14.87
CA SER A 331 -21.07 -13.17 13.48
C SER A 331 -22.20 -13.96 12.82
N GLU A 332 -22.30 -15.26 13.08
CA GLU A 332 -23.39 -16.10 12.57
C GLU A 332 -24.75 -15.72 13.16
N GLN A 333 -24.81 -15.46 14.47
CA GLN A 333 -26.04 -15.02 15.12
C GLN A 333 -26.49 -13.66 14.62
N LEU A 334 -25.57 -12.70 14.50
CA LEU A 334 -25.85 -11.40 13.89
C LEU A 334 -26.35 -11.56 12.45
N GLY A 335 -25.73 -12.44 11.67
CA GLY A 335 -26.16 -12.73 10.30
C GLY A 335 -27.61 -13.24 10.22
N LYS A 336 -28.04 -14.08 11.16
CA LYS A 336 -29.43 -14.54 11.25
C LYS A 336 -30.40 -13.40 11.58
N MET A 337 -30.05 -12.54 12.55
CA MET A 337 -30.88 -11.38 12.90
C MET A 337 -31.01 -10.39 11.74
N ILE A 338 -29.94 -10.21 10.95
CA ILE A 338 -29.97 -9.36 9.75
C ILE A 338 -30.87 -9.99 8.69
N LEU A 339 -30.75 -11.30 8.47
CA LEU A 339 -31.57 -12.04 7.52
C LEU A 339 -33.07 -11.91 7.83
N GLU A 340 -33.46 -11.89 9.11
CA GLU A 340 -34.85 -11.69 9.53
C GLU A 340 -35.44 -10.35 9.08
N LEU A 341 -34.63 -9.29 9.01
CA LEU A 341 -35.08 -7.96 8.56
C LEU A 341 -35.22 -7.87 7.04
N VAL A 342 -34.38 -8.61 6.30
CA VAL A 342 -34.27 -8.49 4.83
C VAL A 342 -34.25 -9.85 4.10
N PRO A 343 -35.19 -10.79 4.39
CA PRO A 343 -35.13 -12.18 3.90
C PRO A 343 -35.29 -12.31 2.38
N ALA A 344 -35.92 -11.32 1.74
CA ALA A 344 -36.12 -11.28 0.30
C ALA A 344 -34.80 -11.06 -0.47
N ILE A 345 -33.84 -10.35 0.13
CA ILE A 345 -32.63 -9.88 -0.55
C ILE A 345 -31.32 -10.38 0.05
N ALA A 346 -31.33 -10.96 1.25
CA ALA A 346 -30.16 -11.50 1.93
C ALA A 346 -30.23 -13.03 2.11
N THR A 347 -29.07 -13.67 2.31
CA THR A 347 -28.96 -15.10 2.59
C THR A 347 -27.74 -15.41 3.46
N THR A 348 -27.83 -16.47 4.27
CA THR A 348 -26.70 -17.07 4.99
C THR A 348 -26.29 -18.42 4.39
N GLU A 349 -26.83 -18.79 3.22
CA GLU A 349 -26.51 -20.04 2.54
C GLU A 349 -25.06 -20.07 2.04
N THR A 350 -24.30 -21.05 2.50
CA THR A 350 -22.88 -21.21 2.15
C THR A 350 -22.70 -21.69 0.72
N SER A 351 -23.62 -22.49 0.19
CA SER A 351 -23.60 -22.97 -1.20
C SER A 351 -23.93 -21.85 -2.19
N ILE A 352 -22.98 -21.50 -3.07
CA ILE A 352 -23.14 -20.45 -4.09
C ILE A 352 -24.40 -20.69 -4.94
N ASN A 353 -24.65 -21.93 -5.34
CA ASN A 353 -25.79 -22.29 -6.18
C ASN A 353 -27.15 -22.07 -5.48
N SER A 354 -27.16 -22.05 -4.15
CA SER A 354 -28.37 -21.87 -3.34
C SER A 354 -28.67 -20.40 -3.02
N ARG A 355 -27.73 -19.48 -3.29
CA ARG A 355 -27.87 -18.04 -2.93
C ARG A 355 -28.80 -17.28 -3.87
N GLY A 356 -28.99 -17.76 -5.09
CA GLY A 356 -29.73 -17.04 -6.14
C GLY A 356 -29.12 -15.66 -6.40
N LYS A 357 -29.96 -14.62 -6.41
CA LYS A 357 -29.51 -13.21 -6.59
C LYS A 357 -29.39 -12.46 -5.26
N LYS A 358 -29.23 -13.15 -4.13
CA LYS A 358 -29.23 -12.51 -2.81
C LYS A 358 -27.81 -12.07 -2.40
N VAL A 359 -27.73 -11.15 -1.45
CA VAL A 359 -26.50 -10.77 -0.77
C VAL A 359 -26.19 -11.83 0.27
N TYR A 360 -25.02 -12.44 0.15
CA TYR A 360 -24.52 -13.36 1.14
C TYR A 360 -23.98 -12.58 2.35
N ILE A 361 -24.52 -12.87 3.52
CA ILE A 361 -23.99 -12.40 4.79
C ILE A 361 -22.97 -13.44 5.24
N ASP A 362 -21.70 -13.18 5.00
CA ASP A 362 -20.61 -14.11 5.19
C ASP A 362 -19.97 -13.98 6.59
N PRO A 363 -20.14 -14.97 7.48
CA PRO A 363 -19.46 -15.00 8.76
C PRO A 363 -18.05 -15.58 8.68
N SER A 364 -17.61 -16.05 7.51
CA SER A 364 -16.40 -16.86 7.35
C SER A 364 -15.11 -16.17 7.73
N GLN A 365 -15.05 -14.84 7.58
CA GLN A 365 -13.85 -14.02 7.80
C GLN A 365 -13.46 -13.82 9.28
N ASN A 366 -13.93 -14.71 10.16
CA ASN A 366 -13.72 -14.65 11.61
C ASN A 366 -12.94 -15.85 12.15
N ASP A 367 -12.53 -16.80 11.30
CA ASP A 367 -11.70 -17.93 11.75
C ASP A 367 -10.23 -17.50 11.88
N TYR A 368 -9.46 -18.31 12.59
CA TYR A 368 -8.04 -18.06 12.80
C TYR A 368 -7.27 -18.02 11.48
N ALA A 369 -6.37 -17.05 11.34
CA ALA A 369 -5.56 -16.81 10.14
C ALA A 369 -6.32 -16.45 8.87
N ASP A 370 -7.64 -16.21 8.97
CA ASP A 370 -8.38 -15.59 7.89
C ASP A 370 -8.01 -14.12 7.74
N THR A 371 -8.14 -13.64 6.51
CA THR A 371 -7.66 -12.33 6.13
C THR A 371 -8.68 -11.63 5.26
N LEU A 372 -8.86 -10.36 5.54
CA LEU A 372 -9.71 -9.47 4.75
C LEU A 372 -8.86 -8.31 4.25
N ALA A 373 -9.14 -7.80 3.04
CA ALA A 373 -8.43 -6.65 2.53
C ALA A 373 -8.54 -5.48 3.52
N SER A 374 -7.40 -4.89 3.87
CA SER A 374 -7.30 -3.80 4.84
C SER A 374 -8.10 -2.57 4.39
N ALA A 375 -8.46 -1.70 5.34
CA ALA A 375 -8.88 -0.34 5.01
C ALA A 375 -7.79 0.35 4.18
N TYR A 376 -8.19 1.15 3.18
CA TYR A 376 -7.31 1.85 2.25
C TYR A 376 -6.45 0.95 1.34
N SER A 377 -6.65 -0.37 1.35
CA SER A 377 -6.00 -1.27 0.40
C SER A 377 -6.61 -1.10 -1.00
N LEU A 378 -5.75 -0.98 -2.02
CA LEU A 378 -6.14 -1.18 -3.42
C LEU A 378 -6.68 -2.60 -3.61
N ARG A 379 -7.53 -2.80 -4.63
CA ARG A 379 -8.09 -4.11 -4.98
C ARG A 379 -7.70 -4.53 -6.40
N PRO A 380 -7.32 -5.80 -6.60
CA PRO A 380 -7.06 -6.36 -7.92
C PRO A 380 -8.39 -6.63 -8.65
N ASN A 381 -8.94 -5.59 -9.28
CA ASN A 381 -10.19 -5.64 -10.06
C ASN A 381 -10.09 -4.73 -11.32
N SER A 382 -11.18 -4.60 -12.10
CA SER A 382 -11.23 -3.95 -13.44
C SER A 382 -10.68 -2.54 -13.42
N LEU A 383 -10.82 -1.91 -12.27
CA LEU A 383 -10.34 -0.59 -11.95
C LEU A 383 -9.48 -0.69 -10.68
N PRO A 384 -8.48 0.20 -10.52
CA PRO A 384 -7.66 0.30 -9.31
C PRO A 384 -8.44 0.98 -8.18
N THR A 385 -9.50 0.31 -7.73
CA THR A 385 -10.39 0.78 -6.66
C THR A 385 -9.83 0.43 -5.29
N VAL A 386 -10.21 1.23 -4.30
CA VAL A 386 -9.71 1.13 -2.92
C VAL A 386 -10.82 0.66 -1.98
N SER A 387 -10.49 -0.24 -1.06
CA SER A 387 -11.36 -0.60 0.05
C SER A 387 -11.46 0.58 1.03
N THR A 388 -12.54 1.34 0.95
CA THR A 388 -12.57 2.71 1.50
C THR A 388 -13.53 2.81 2.68
N PRO A 389 -13.05 3.20 3.87
CA PRO A 389 -13.87 3.60 5.01
C PRO A 389 -14.92 4.67 4.70
N LEU A 390 -16.13 4.45 5.21
CA LEU A 390 -17.29 5.31 5.02
C LEU A 390 -17.89 5.74 6.37
N GLU A 391 -18.49 6.92 6.39
CA GLU A 391 -19.48 7.27 7.39
C GLU A 391 -20.81 6.60 7.03
N TRP A 392 -21.56 6.13 8.03
CA TRP A 392 -22.86 5.49 7.80
C TRP A 392 -23.85 6.34 7.00
N LYS A 393 -23.79 7.67 7.12
CA LYS A 393 -24.65 8.61 6.38
C LYS A 393 -24.37 8.65 4.87
N GLU A 394 -23.29 8.01 4.40
CA GLU A 394 -22.90 7.96 2.99
C GLU A 394 -23.50 6.77 2.24
N LEU A 395 -24.10 5.79 2.95
CA LEU A 395 -24.83 4.69 2.34
C LEU A 395 -26.16 5.19 1.78
N LYS A 396 -26.11 5.79 0.59
CA LYS A 396 -27.25 6.36 -0.14
C LYS A 396 -27.19 5.91 -1.60
N LYS A 397 -28.32 6.03 -2.31
CA LYS A 397 -28.51 5.53 -3.68
C LYS A 397 -27.41 5.92 -4.70
N ASN A 398 -26.75 7.05 -4.52
CA ASN A 398 -25.70 7.54 -5.41
C ASN A 398 -24.27 7.10 -5.03
N LEU A 399 -24.10 6.29 -3.99
CA LEU A 399 -22.80 5.77 -3.61
C LEU A 399 -22.32 4.75 -4.65
N ASN A 400 -21.24 5.08 -5.36
CA ASN A 400 -20.61 4.19 -6.31
C ASN A 400 -19.26 3.70 -5.75
N PRO A 401 -19.09 2.40 -5.44
CA PRO A 401 -17.83 1.88 -4.89
C PRO A 401 -16.66 2.02 -5.88
N HIS A 402 -16.93 2.10 -7.19
CA HIS A 402 -15.90 2.29 -8.21
C HIS A 402 -15.35 3.73 -8.28
N SER A 403 -16.00 4.69 -7.62
CA SER A 403 -15.52 6.08 -7.54
C SER A 403 -14.32 6.26 -6.61
N PHE A 404 -14.05 5.29 -5.73
CA PHE A 404 -12.94 5.34 -4.79
C PHE A 404 -11.63 4.89 -5.44
N THR A 405 -11.03 5.80 -6.21
CA THR A 405 -9.68 5.67 -6.78
C THR A 405 -8.60 6.08 -5.77
N MET A 406 -7.34 5.74 -6.05
CA MET A 406 -6.18 6.18 -5.24
C MET A 406 -6.22 7.68 -4.92
N GLU A 407 -6.39 8.52 -5.94
CA GLU A 407 -6.38 9.98 -5.79
C GLU A 407 -7.62 10.50 -5.05
N MET A 408 -8.80 9.90 -5.30
CA MET A 408 -10.03 10.27 -4.59
C MET A 408 -9.92 9.95 -3.09
N VAL A 409 -9.33 8.81 -2.73
CA VAL A 409 -9.12 8.41 -1.34
C VAL A 409 -8.13 9.34 -0.63
N MET A 410 -7.02 9.72 -1.28
CA MET A 410 -6.07 10.68 -0.69
C MET A 410 -6.74 12.02 -0.36
N LYS A 411 -7.50 12.60 -1.31
CA LYS A 411 -8.27 13.84 -1.08
C LYS A 411 -9.29 13.68 0.04
N ARG A 412 -9.94 12.53 0.12
CA ARG A 412 -10.91 12.23 1.17
C ARG A 412 -10.27 12.23 2.55
N ILE A 413 -9.07 11.67 2.69
CA ILE A 413 -8.32 11.64 3.95
C ILE A 413 -7.89 13.04 4.37
N GLU A 414 -7.44 13.88 3.43
CA GLU A 414 -7.12 15.29 3.72
C GLU A 414 -8.31 16.05 4.34
N ILE A 415 -9.54 15.72 3.90
CA ILE A 415 -10.76 16.39 4.38
C ILE A 415 -11.33 15.75 5.64
N LYS A 416 -11.40 14.41 5.70
CA LYS A 416 -12.13 13.66 6.75
C LYS A 416 -11.22 12.99 7.77
N GLY A 417 -9.92 12.95 7.54
CA GLY A 417 -8.99 12.12 8.29
C GLY A 417 -9.26 10.62 8.10
N ASP A 418 -8.77 9.82 9.04
CA ASP A 418 -8.99 8.38 9.07
C ASP A 418 -10.35 8.04 9.70
N LEU A 419 -11.33 7.70 8.87
CA LEU A 419 -12.67 7.30 9.33
C LEU A 419 -12.69 5.96 10.07
N PHE A 420 -11.64 5.14 9.91
CA PHE A 420 -11.48 3.89 10.63
C PHE A 420 -10.62 4.03 11.89
N GLN A 421 -10.10 5.21 12.23
CA GLN A 421 -9.25 5.39 13.42
C GLN A 421 -9.90 4.84 14.70
N LYS A 422 -11.22 5.00 14.83
CA LYS A 422 -12.00 4.52 15.99
C LYS A 422 -12.07 2.99 16.09
N THR A 423 -11.81 2.24 15.02
CA THR A 423 -11.73 0.77 15.10
C THR A 423 -10.53 0.33 15.94
N LEU A 424 -9.48 1.14 16.00
CA LEU A 424 -8.27 0.88 16.78
C LEU A 424 -8.41 1.28 18.26
N SER A 425 -9.58 1.78 18.69
CA SER A 425 -9.79 2.26 20.05
C SER A 425 -10.03 1.10 21.04
N PRO A 426 -9.19 0.94 22.08
CA PRO A 426 -9.42 -0.06 23.12
C PRO A 426 -10.73 0.16 23.89
N LEU A 427 -11.20 1.42 23.99
CA LEU A 427 -12.47 1.74 24.64
C LEU A 427 -13.66 1.21 23.85
N VAL A 428 -13.64 1.33 22.53
CA VAL A 428 -14.68 0.78 21.66
C VAL A 428 -14.68 -0.75 21.72
N ALA A 429 -13.48 -1.36 21.67
CA ALA A 429 -13.33 -2.80 21.78
C ALA A 429 -13.90 -3.35 23.10
N ARG A 430 -13.53 -2.77 24.25
CA ARG A 430 -14.05 -3.16 25.56
C ARG A 430 -15.56 -2.95 25.68
N HIS A 431 -16.08 -1.85 25.15
CA HIS A 431 -17.53 -1.58 25.13
C HIS A 431 -18.28 -2.68 24.38
N ASN A 432 -17.85 -3.00 23.16
CA ASN A 432 -18.48 -4.05 22.36
C ASN A 432 -18.38 -5.43 23.03
N THR A 433 -17.21 -5.80 23.55
CA THR A 433 -17.05 -7.07 24.29
C THR A 433 -18.03 -7.16 25.46
N ALA A 434 -18.17 -6.10 26.26
CA ALA A 434 -19.09 -6.07 27.40
C ALA A 434 -20.57 -6.14 27.00
N LYS A 435 -20.93 -5.73 25.78
CA LYS A 435 -22.27 -5.89 25.22
C LYS A 435 -22.50 -7.31 24.72
N LEU A 436 -21.55 -7.86 23.98
CA LEU A 436 -21.62 -9.23 23.43
C LEU A 436 -21.68 -10.29 24.53
N GLN A 437 -20.95 -10.12 25.63
CA GLN A 437 -20.98 -11.06 26.77
C GLN A 437 -22.32 -11.13 27.52
N LYS A 438 -23.25 -10.22 27.22
CA LYS A 438 -24.61 -10.20 27.80
C LYS A 438 -25.66 -10.83 26.89
N LEU A 439 -25.29 -11.13 25.65
CA LEU A 439 -26.10 -11.86 24.67
C LEU A 439 -25.81 -13.36 24.82
#